data_AF-A0A527FBD1-F1
#
_entry.id   AF-A0A527FBD1-F1
#
_cell.length_a   1.000
_cell.length_b   1.000
_cell.length_c   1.000
_cell.angle_alpha   90.00
_cell.angle_beta   90.00
_cell.angle_gamma   90.00
#
_symmetry.space_group_name_H-M   'P 1'
#
loop_
_entity.id
_entity.type
_entity.pdbx_description
1 polymer ?
#
loop_
_entity_poly.entity_id
_entity_poly.type
_entity_poly.pdbx_seq_one_letter_code
_entity_poly.pdbx_strand_id
1 'polypeptide(L)' 'NYAWTFGGILSIMLVAQILTGIVLAMHYTADTNLAFGSVEKIMRDVNSGWLLRYMHSNGASFFFVAV' A
#
# COMPACT_ATOMS: atom_id res chain seq x y z
N ASN A 1 11.42 -27.88 3.84
CA ASN A 1 11.47 -27.10 2.59
C ASN A 1 11.13 -25.66 2.94
N TYR A 2 11.92 -24.68 2.47
CA TYR A 2 11.68 -23.26 2.69
C TYR A 2 10.34 -22.75 2.11
N ALA A 3 9.76 -23.43 1.12
CA ALA A 3 8.50 -23.05 0.50
C ALA A 3 7.31 -22.91 1.48
N TRP A 4 7.35 -23.56 2.65
CA TRP A 4 6.31 -23.45 3.67
C TRP A 4 6.26 -22.07 4.35
N THR A 5 7.30 -21.24 4.22
CA THR A 5 7.30 -19.88 4.79
C THR A 5 6.45 -18.89 3.99
N PHE A 6 6.15 -19.18 2.72
CA PHE A 6 5.39 -18.30 1.84
C PHE A 6 3.97 -18.00 2.36
N GLY A 7 3.31 -18.98 2.98
CA GLY A 7 2.01 -18.74 3.65
C GLY A 7 2.11 -17.74 4.80
N GLY A 8 3.19 -17.80 5.59
CA GLY A 8 3.47 -16.82 6.64
C GLY A 8 3.74 -15.42 6.07
N ILE A 9 4.53 -15.34 5.00
CA ILE A 9 4.81 -14.09 4.29
C ILE A 9 3.53 -13.45 3.76
N LEU A 10 2.63 -14.21 3.14
CA LEU A 10 1.33 -13.73 2.67
C LEU A 10 0.48 -13.13 3.79
N SER A 11 0.46 -13.75 4.96
CA SER A 11 -0.29 -13.22 6.11
C SER A 11 0.24 -11.86 6.58
N ILE A 12 1.56 -11.69 6.61
CA ILE A 12 2.21 -10.41 6.97
C ILE A 12 1.92 -9.35 5.90
N MET A 13 1.99 -9.73 4.62
CA MET A 13 1.69 -8.82 3.51
C MET A 13 0.23 -8.38 3.53
N LEU A 14 -0.71 -9.27 3.85
CA LEU A 14 -2.13 -8.90 3.98
C LEU A 14 -2.33 -7.83 5.06
N VAL A 15 -1.73 -8.00 6.24
CA VAL A 15 -1.82 -7.01 7.32
C VAL A 15 -1.19 -5.69 6.92
N ALA A 16 0.01 -5.72 6.32
CA ALA A 16 0.68 -4.52 5.83
C ALA A 16 -0.17 -3.76 4.79
N GLN A 17 -0.86 -4.48 3.89
CA GLN A 17 -1.71 -3.88 2.87
C GLN A 17 -2.98 -3.25 3.43
N ILE A 18 -3.62 -3.89 4.39
CA ILE A 18 -4.80 -3.33 5.07
C ILE A 18 -4.42 -2.04 5.79
N LEU A 19 -3.32 -2.07 6.57
CA LEU A 19 -2.89 -0.90 7.34
C LEU A 19 -2.50 0.27 6.44
N THR A 20 -1.65 0.04 5.44
CA THR A 20 -1.24 1.10 4.50
C THR A 20 -2.41 1.59 3.66
N GLY A 21 -3.29 0.70 3.22
CA GLY A 21 -4.49 1.03 2.44
C GLY A 21 -5.46 1.93 3.20
N ILE A 22 -5.75 1.62 4.47
CA ILE A 22 -6.62 2.47 5.31
C ILE A 22 -6.00 3.87 5.47
N VAL A 23 -4.69 3.97 5.71
CA VAL A 23 -4.03 5.27 5.88
C VAL A 23 -4.04 6.11 4.60
N LEU A 24 -3.86 5.47 3.45
CA LEU A 24 -3.96 6.13 2.15
C LEU A 24 -5.40 6.56 1.85
N ALA A 25 -6.40 5.73 2.18
CA ALA A 25 -7.81 6.05 1.99
C ALA A 25 -8.26 7.28 2.79
N MET A 26 -7.68 7.54 3.97
CA MET A 26 -7.95 8.76 4.74
C MET A 26 -7.52 10.05 4.04
N HIS A 27 -6.62 9.98 3.06
CA HIS A 27 -6.07 11.14 2.35
C HIS A 27 -6.44 11.17 0.86
N TYR A 28 -7.04 10.09 0.34
CA TYR A 28 -7.44 9.95 -1.05
C TYR A 28 -8.86 10.48 -1.29
N THR A 29 -9.05 11.19 -2.39
CA THR A 29 -10.37 11.68 -2.82
C THR A 29 -10.84 10.89 -4.05
N ALA A 30 -11.95 10.17 -3.92
CA ALA A 30 -12.55 9.37 -4.99
C ALA A 30 -13.43 10.22 -5.94
N ASP A 31 -12.86 11.29 -6.50
CA ASP A 31 -13.48 12.13 -7.53
C ASP A 31 -12.55 12.22 -8.75
N THR A 32 -13.08 12.17 -9.98
CA THR A 32 -12.26 12.10 -11.19
C THR A 32 -11.41 13.36 -11.42
N ASN A 33 -11.83 14.52 -10.91
CA ASN A 33 -11.09 15.77 -11.06
C ASN A 33 -10.01 15.92 -9.97
N LEU A 34 -10.23 15.32 -8.80
CA LEU A 34 -9.36 15.48 -7.62
C LEU A 34 -8.48 14.27 -7.32
N ALA A 35 -8.75 13.10 -7.91
CA ALA A 35 -8.05 11.85 -7.61
C ALA A 35 -6.53 12.00 -7.76
N PHE A 36 -6.06 12.53 -8.88
CA PHE A 36 -4.63 12.72 -9.11
C PHE A 36 -4.02 13.75 -8.13
N GLY A 37 -4.70 14.87 -7.91
CA GLY A 37 -4.26 15.89 -6.96
C GLY A 37 -4.17 15.38 -5.53
N SER A 38 -5.12 14.55 -5.09
CA SER A 38 -5.09 13.93 -3.75
C SER A 38 -3.90 12.98 -3.59
N VAL A 39 -3.55 12.26 -4.65
CA VAL A 39 -2.40 11.36 -4.69
C VAL A 39 -1.06 12.12 -4.69
N GLU A 40 -0.97 13.27 -5.37
CA GLU A 40 0.20 14.15 -5.31
C GLU A 40 0.37 14.78 -3.91
N LYS A 41 -0.74 15.21 -3.28
CA LYS A 41 -0.77 15.68 -1.89
C LYS A 41 -0.24 14.61 -0.93
N ILE A 42 -0.64 13.35 -1.10
CA ILE A 42 -0.09 12.23 -0.30
C ILE A 42 1.43 12.14 -0.45
N MET A 43 1.97 12.34 -1.65
CA MET A 43 3.41 12.22 -1.89
C MET A 43 4.22 13.37 -1.31
N ARG A 44 3.67 14.59 -1.28
CA ARG A 44 4.43 15.81 -0.95
C ARG A 44 4.13 16.38 0.43
N ASP A 45 2.86 16.30 0.86
CA ASP A 45 2.37 17.09 1.98
C ASP A 45 2.04 16.21 3.20
N VAL A 46 1.77 14.92 3.00
CA VAL A 46 1.51 13.97 4.10
C VAL A 46 2.85 13.47 4.65
N ASN A 47 3.00 13.50 5.98
CA ASN A 47 4.21 13.01 6.64
C ASN A 47 4.45 11.53 6.30
N SER A 48 5.63 11.24 5.74
CA SER A 48 6.00 9.92 5.21
C SER A 48 4.98 9.32 4.22
N GLY A 49 4.12 10.14 3.59
CA GLY A 49 3.10 9.64 2.66
C GLY A 49 3.70 9.00 1.42
N TRP A 50 4.87 9.47 0.97
CA TRP A 50 5.66 8.83 -0.09
C TRP A 50 6.01 7.37 0.24
N LEU A 51 6.46 7.13 1.48
CA LEU A 51 6.86 5.80 1.93
C LEU A 51 5.63 4.89 2.00
N LEU A 52 4.54 5.35 2.60
CA LEU A 52 3.31 4.59 2.71
C LEU A 52 2.75 4.19 1.34
N ARG A 53 2.77 5.12 0.37
CA ARG A 53 2.33 4.81 -0.99
C ARG A 53 3.22 3.78 -1.66
N TYR A 54 4.54 3.90 -1.56
CA TYR A 54 5.46 2.93 -2.14
C TYR A 54 5.39 1.57 -1.45
N MET A 55 5.17 1.53 -0.13
CA MET A 55 4.93 0.27 0.58
C MET A 55 3.65 -0.40 0.09
N HIS A 56 2.57 0.35 -0.10
CA HIS A 56 1.30 -0.19 -0.61
C HIS A 56 1.46 -0.70 -2.06
N SER A 57 2.05 0.09 -2.96
CA SER A 57 2.21 -0.29 -4.36
C SER A 57 3.21 -1.44 -4.58
N ASN A 58 4.39 -1.38 -3.97
CA ASN A 58 5.40 -2.45 -4.12
C ASN A 58 5.01 -3.71 -3.34
N GLY A 59 4.36 -3.55 -2.18
CA GLY A 59 3.81 -4.67 -1.43
C GLY A 59 2.75 -5.44 -2.23
N ALA A 60 2.04 -4.80 -3.16
CA ALA A 60 1.03 -5.46 -3.98
C ALA A 60 1.70 -6.42 -4.96
N SER A 61 2.79 -5.97 -5.61
CA SER A 61 3.63 -6.84 -6.44
C SER A 61 4.20 -8.02 -5.65
N PHE A 62 4.67 -7.78 -4.42
CA PHE A 62 5.22 -8.84 -3.58
C PHE A 62 4.16 -9.85 -3.13
N PHE A 63 2.90 -9.43 -2.96
CA PHE A 63 1.78 -10.33 -2.70
C PHE A 63 1.60 -11.37 -3.82
N PHE A 64 1.74 -10.95 -5.09
CA PHE A 64 1.69 -11.87 -6.24
C PHE A 64 2.94 -12.74 -6.39
N VAL A 65 4.09 -12.32 -5.86
CA VAL A 65 5.30 -13.16 -5.82
C VAL A 65 5.18 -14.23 -4.74
N ALA A 66 4.45 -13.96 -3.67
CA ALA A 66 4.37 -14.83 -2.51
C ALA A 66 3.27 -15.91 -2.58
N VAL A 67 2.34 -15.82 -3.55
CA VAL A 67 1.27 -16.80 -3.79
C VAL A 67 1.72 -17.90 -4.74
#